data_AF-A0AAN8KPR8-F1
#
_entry.id   AF-A0AAN8KPR8-F1
#
_cell.length_a   1.000
_cell.length_b   1.000
_cell.length_c   1.000
_cell.angle_alpha   90.00
_cell.angle_beta   90.00
_cell.angle_gamma   90.00
#
_symmetry.space_group_name_H-M   'P 1'
#
loop_
_entity.id
_entity.type
_entity.pdbx_description
1 polymer ?
#
loop_
_entity_poly.entity_id
_entity_poly.type
_entity_poly.pdbx_seq_one_letter_code
_entity_poly.pdbx_strand_id
1 'polypeptide(L)'
;MSKSCPELLREAANLIEEALSRSPTAPAAPVTPAAQSQQIPAAQSRTPVQEWKLIKEPTQAAKVFKENLLREHATGKPLRMKMDVRDSEEDRERELLLFYKQQQEWACPLHCTLVGDVAIGEGVMRYFMTTIISKLQFGFSLDLGGMGRTLLFEGEPDHLVPAASEALIESNLFRVAGRMLGHTFLHDGPHVTGLSPAVIHVLFNGDPEMATVVTEDCPDLHIRSIIELC
;
A
#
# COMPACT_ATOMS: atom_id res chain seq x y z
N MET A 1 6.26 18.48 18.42
CA MET A 1 4.79 18.43 18.21
C MET A 1 4.53 17.17 17.42
N SER A 2 3.94 16.15 18.07
CA SER A 2 3.63 14.87 17.42
C SER A 2 2.49 15.07 16.43
N LYS A 3 2.60 14.50 15.22
CA LYS A 3 1.55 14.58 14.19
C LYS A 3 0.38 13.71 14.63
N SER A 4 -0.84 14.24 14.56
CA SER A 4 -2.06 13.48 14.87
C SER A 4 -2.28 12.36 13.85
N CYS A 5 -2.93 11.26 14.24
CA CYS A 5 -3.22 10.10 13.36
C CYS A 5 -3.83 10.49 11.99
N PRO A 6 -4.76 11.47 11.88
CA PRO A 6 -5.29 11.94 10.59
C PRO A 6 -4.24 12.62 9.69
N GLU A 7 -3.27 13.32 10.30
CA GLU A 7 -2.17 13.96 9.57
C GLU A 7 -1.21 12.92 8.97
N LEU A 8 -0.99 11.82 9.68
CA LEU A 8 -0.13 10.71 9.23
C LEU A 8 -0.79 9.88 8.11
N LEU A 9 -2.11 9.70 8.18
CA LEU A 9 -2.89 9.05 7.11
C LEU A 9 -2.96 9.92 5.86
N ARG A 10 -3.14 11.24 6.03
CA ARG A 10 -3.08 12.21 4.93
C ARG A 10 -1.68 12.26 4.31
N GLU A 11 -0.63 12.20 5.11
CA GLU A 11 0.74 12.10 4.63
C GLU A 11 0.98 10.78 3.87
N ALA A 12 0.44 9.65 4.35
CA ALA A 12 0.51 8.38 3.63
C ALA A 12 -0.22 8.43 2.27
N ALA A 13 -1.42 9.01 2.22
CA ALA A 13 -2.18 9.22 0.97
C ALA A 13 -1.45 10.16 0.00
N ASN A 14 -0.91 11.27 0.50
CA ASN A 14 -0.14 12.22 -0.30
C ASN A 14 1.16 11.60 -0.83
N LEU A 15 1.82 10.74 -0.05
CA LEU A 15 3.02 10.03 -0.48
C LEU A 15 2.72 8.95 -1.55
N ILE A 16 1.49 8.42 -1.56
CA ILE A 16 1.01 7.53 -2.62
C ILE A 16 0.75 8.37 -3.89
N GLU A 17 0.07 9.51 -3.80
CA GLU A 17 -0.10 10.42 -4.96
C GLU A 17 1.24 10.99 -5.49
N GLU A 18 2.18 11.31 -4.60
CA GLU A 18 3.50 11.83 -4.97
C GLU A 18 4.36 10.75 -5.65
N ALA A 19 4.26 9.50 -5.18
CA ALA A 19 4.89 8.36 -5.86
C ALA A 19 4.27 8.11 -7.23
N LEU A 20 2.95 8.29 -7.37
CA LEU A 20 2.21 8.11 -8.63
C LEU A 20 2.38 9.27 -9.64
N SER A 21 2.82 10.45 -9.19
CA SER A 21 2.97 11.65 -10.04
C SER A 21 4.39 11.91 -10.53
N ARG A 22 5.40 11.24 -9.96
CA ARG A 22 6.80 11.37 -10.38
C ARG A 22 7.10 10.46 -11.58
N SER A 23 6.79 10.92 -12.78
CA SER A 23 7.40 10.38 -14.00
C SER A 23 8.92 10.55 -13.95
N PRO A 24 9.75 9.58 -14.40
CA PRO A 24 11.19 9.74 -14.44
C PRO A 24 11.57 10.85 -15.44
N THR A 25 12.15 11.94 -14.95
CA THR A 25 12.89 12.88 -15.80
C THR A 25 14.02 12.13 -16.51
N ALA A 26 13.90 12.01 -17.83
CA ALA A 26 14.95 11.46 -18.68
C ALA A 26 16.28 12.20 -18.46
N PRO A 27 17.42 11.51 -18.48
CA PRO A 27 18.72 12.17 -18.38
C PRO A 27 18.94 13.06 -19.61
N ALA A 28 19.37 14.30 -19.37
CA ALA A 28 19.73 15.24 -20.42
C ALA A 28 20.88 14.69 -21.27
N ALA A 29 20.63 14.46 -22.56
CA ALA A 29 21.67 14.14 -23.53
C ALA A 29 22.32 15.42 -24.09
N PRO A 30 23.61 15.38 -24.49
CA PRO A 30 24.36 16.56 -24.88
C PRO A 30 23.98 17.09 -26.26
N VAL A 31 24.13 18.40 -26.43
CA VAL A 31 23.78 19.18 -27.61
C VAL A 31 24.91 19.16 -28.65
N THR A 32 24.62 18.75 -29.89
CA THR A 32 25.40 19.14 -31.08
C THR A 32 24.51 19.20 -32.34
N PRO A 33 24.69 20.17 -33.27
CA PRO A 33 23.63 20.52 -34.22
C PRO A 33 23.80 20.01 -35.67
N ALA A 34 22.64 19.91 -36.31
CA ALA A 34 22.31 20.16 -37.73
C ALA A 34 22.64 19.12 -38.82
N ALA A 35 21.58 18.48 -39.35
CA ALA A 35 21.32 18.33 -40.79
C ALA A 35 19.82 18.07 -41.04
N GLN A 36 19.24 18.81 -41.99
CA GLN A 36 17.82 18.80 -42.36
C GLN A 36 17.46 17.58 -43.23
N SER A 37 16.27 16.98 -43.02
CA SER A 37 15.33 16.63 -44.11
C SER A 37 14.02 15.97 -43.64
N GLN A 38 12.94 16.54 -44.18
CA GLN A 38 11.66 15.92 -44.59
C GLN A 38 10.68 15.39 -43.52
N GLN A 39 9.56 16.11 -43.43
CA GLN A 39 8.36 15.81 -42.66
C GLN A 39 7.61 14.59 -43.20
N ILE A 40 7.28 13.67 -42.30
CA ILE A 40 6.20 12.68 -42.43
C ILE A 40 5.21 13.02 -41.30
N PRO A 41 3.88 13.05 -41.49
CA PRO A 41 2.96 13.43 -40.42
C PRO A 41 3.05 12.41 -39.29
N ALA A 42 3.60 12.84 -38.15
CA ALA A 42 3.61 12.05 -36.95
C ALA A 42 2.16 11.75 -36.55
N ALA A 43 1.80 10.47 -36.58
CA ALA A 43 0.65 9.96 -35.86
C ALA A 43 0.74 10.52 -34.44
N GLN A 44 -0.27 11.30 -34.05
CA GLN A 44 -0.34 11.91 -32.74
C GLN A 44 -0.28 10.79 -31.69
N SER A 45 0.90 10.64 -31.08
CA SER A 45 1.08 9.80 -29.90
C SER A 45 0.27 10.45 -28.79
N ARG A 46 -0.98 10.03 -28.64
CA ARG A 46 -1.73 10.23 -27.40
C ARG A 46 -0.85 9.66 -26.30
N THR A 47 -0.32 10.54 -25.47
CA THR A 47 0.14 10.17 -24.13
C THR A 47 -0.98 9.34 -23.49
N PRO A 48 -0.68 8.23 -22.78
CA PRO A 48 -1.70 7.41 -22.13
C PRO A 48 -2.23 8.16 -20.89
N VAL A 49 -2.93 9.27 -21.13
CA VAL A 49 -3.37 10.20 -20.10
C VAL A 49 -4.70 9.69 -19.55
N GLN A 50 -4.61 9.01 -18.40
CA GLN A 50 -5.70 8.93 -17.42
C GLN A 50 -7.03 8.39 -17.96
N GLU A 51 -7.01 7.48 -18.95
CA GLU A 51 -8.23 6.90 -19.55
C GLU A 51 -9.15 6.27 -18.50
N TRP A 52 -8.58 5.69 -17.44
CA TRP A 52 -9.29 5.12 -16.30
C TRP A 52 -10.20 6.13 -15.59
N LYS A 53 -9.87 7.44 -15.59
CA LYS A 53 -10.69 8.49 -14.96
C LYS A 53 -12.00 8.75 -15.71
N LEU A 54 -12.09 8.35 -16.97
CA LEU A 54 -13.29 8.51 -17.80
C LEU A 54 -14.26 7.32 -17.65
N ILE A 55 -13.82 6.24 -17.01
CA ILE A 55 -14.60 5.02 -16.82
C ILE A 55 -15.51 5.19 -15.61
N LYS A 56 -16.82 5.02 -15.83
CA LYS A 56 -17.83 5.19 -14.76
C LYS A 56 -17.89 4.01 -13.79
N GLU A 57 -17.61 2.80 -14.26
CA GLU A 57 -17.67 1.61 -13.44
C GLU A 57 -16.34 1.46 -12.66
N PRO A 58 -16.35 1.46 -11.31
CA PRO A 58 -15.13 1.49 -10.51
C PRO A 58 -14.20 0.29 -10.72
N THR A 59 -14.75 -0.91 -10.87
CA THR A 59 -13.97 -2.14 -11.03
C THR A 59 -13.15 -2.13 -12.32
N GLN A 60 -13.74 -1.62 -13.40
CA GLN A 60 -13.16 -1.47 -14.72
C GLN A 60 -12.16 -0.33 -14.73
N ALA A 61 -12.45 0.78 -14.07
CA ALA A 61 -11.51 1.88 -13.86
C ALA A 61 -10.24 1.39 -13.14
N ALA A 62 -10.43 0.66 -12.03
CA ALA A 62 -9.33 0.07 -11.25
C ALA A 62 -8.52 -0.94 -12.08
N LYS A 63 -9.18 -1.79 -12.86
CA LYS A 63 -8.52 -2.74 -13.77
C LYS A 63 -7.63 -2.03 -14.78
N VAL A 64 -8.16 -1.02 -15.48
CA VAL A 64 -7.41 -0.25 -16.50
C VAL A 64 -6.26 0.52 -15.87
N PHE A 65 -6.47 1.14 -14.71
CA PHE A 65 -5.43 1.83 -13.95
C PHE A 65 -4.26 0.88 -13.64
N LYS A 66 -4.57 -0.27 -13.03
CA LYS A 66 -3.59 -1.30 -12.67
C LYS A 66 -2.83 -1.82 -13.90
N GLU A 67 -3.53 -2.21 -14.96
CA GLU A 67 -2.91 -2.75 -16.17
C GLU A 67 -1.97 -1.75 -16.85
N ASN A 68 -2.35 -0.46 -16.88
CA ASN A 68 -1.50 0.58 -17.44
C ASN A 68 -0.25 0.79 -16.59
N LEU A 69 -0.39 0.84 -15.26
CA LEU A 69 0.73 1.01 -14.35
C LEU A 69 1.71 -0.16 -14.43
N LEU A 70 1.23 -1.41 -14.41
CA LEU A 70 2.08 -2.59 -14.56
C LEU A 70 2.80 -2.62 -15.92
N ARG A 71 2.12 -2.19 -16.99
CA ARG A 71 2.71 -2.11 -18.34
C ARG A 71 3.84 -1.08 -18.41
N GLU A 72 3.63 0.09 -17.79
CA GLU A 72 4.63 1.16 -17.72
C GLU A 72 5.92 0.69 -17.04
N HIS A 73 5.79 -0.12 -15.98
CA HIS A 73 6.91 -0.58 -15.18
C HIS A 73 7.39 -2.02 -15.50
N ALA A 74 6.88 -2.64 -16.57
CA ALA A 74 7.16 -4.04 -16.91
C ALA A 74 8.66 -4.36 -17.15
N THR A 75 9.43 -3.38 -17.63
CA THR A 75 10.88 -3.52 -17.85
C THR A 75 11.73 -2.97 -16.71
N GLY A 76 11.10 -2.54 -15.61
CA GLY A 76 11.78 -2.03 -14.43
C GLY A 76 12.59 -3.10 -13.71
N LYS A 77 13.44 -2.68 -12.76
CA LYS A 77 14.24 -3.59 -11.95
C LYS A 77 13.30 -4.51 -11.15
N PRO A 78 13.36 -5.85 -11.33
CA PRO A 78 12.44 -6.74 -10.63
C PRO A 78 12.62 -6.67 -9.12
N LEU A 79 11.49 -6.63 -8.41
CA LEU A 79 11.44 -6.72 -6.96
C LEU A 79 11.67 -8.18 -6.58
N ARG A 80 12.58 -8.44 -5.64
CA ARG A 80 12.94 -9.79 -5.24
C ARG A 80 12.67 -9.96 -3.77
N MET A 81 11.75 -10.84 -3.45
CA MET A 81 11.41 -11.20 -2.10
C MET A 81 11.70 -12.67 -1.86
N LYS A 82 12.43 -12.95 -0.79
CA LYS A 82 12.72 -14.31 -0.34
C LYS A 82 12.12 -14.49 1.03
N MET A 83 11.49 -15.64 1.25
CA MET A 83 10.96 -16.02 2.55
C MET A 83 11.37 -17.46 2.81
N ASP A 84 12.17 -17.70 3.84
CA ASP A 84 12.52 -19.07 4.22
C ASP A 84 11.40 -19.64 5.10
N VAL A 85 10.83 -20.77 4.71
CA VAL A 85 9.73 -21.39 5.47
C VAL A 85 10.22 -22.06 6.75
N ARG A 86 11.54 -22.25 6.88
CA ARG A 86 12.19 -22.86 8.05
C ARG A 86 12.53 -21.83 9.12
N ASP A 87 12.52 -20.55 8.77
CA ASP A 87 12.73 -19.44 9.70
C ASP A 87 11.56 -19.33 10.68
N SER A 88 11.84 -18.73 11.84
CA SER A 88 10.79 -18.41 12.81
C SER A 88 9.74 -17.47 12.20
N GLU A 89 8.54 -17.44 12.76
CA GLU A 89 7.52 -16.49 12.31
C GLU A 89 7.97 -15.04 12.43
N GLU A 90 8.64 -14.69 13.53
CA GLU A 90 9.18 -13.35 13.71
C GLU A 90 10.23 -12.97 12.66
N ASP A 91 11.13 -13.89 12.29
CA ASP A 91 12.18 -13.60 11.30
C ASP A 91 11.58 -13.40 9.91
N ARG A 92 10.58 -14.23 9.54
CA ARG A 92 9.84 -14.07 8.28
C ARG A 92 9.10 -12.73 8.23
N GLU A 93 8.51 -12.32 9.35
CA GLU A 93 7.84 -11.02 9.48
C GLU A 93 8.83 -9.85 9.43
N ARG A 94 10.01 -9.97 10.06
CA ARG A 94 11.08 -8.96 9.99
C ARG A 94 11.51 -8.75 8.55
N GLU A 95 11.81 -9.81 7.82
CA GLU A 95 12.17 -9.73 6.39
C GLU A 95 11.06 -9.10 5.55
N LEU A 96 9.80 -9.46 5.82
CA LEU A 96 8.63 -8.85 5.19
C LEU A 96 8.57 -7.34 5.42
N LEU A 97 8.72 -6.91 6.67
CA LEU A 97 8.70 -5.49 7.02
C LEU A 97 9.91 -4.75 6.41
N LEU A 98 11.10 -5.35 6.43
CA LEU A 98 12.30 -4.76 5.81
C LEU A 98 12.13 -4.58 4.30
N PHE A 99 11.53 -5.55 3.61
CA PHE A 99 11.21 -5.43 2.19
C PHE A 99 10.31 -4.22 1.92
N TYR A 100 9.20 -4.08 2.66
CA TYR A 100 8.26 -2.97 2.46
C TYR A 100 8.70 -1.63 3.03
N LYS A 101 9.70 -1.60 3.92
CA LYS A 101 10.32 -0.34 4.39
C LYS A 101 11.16 0.32 3.30
N GLN A 102 11.66 -0.44 2.33
CA GLN A 102 12.44 0.10 1.22
C GLN A 102 11.59 1.00 0.32
N GLN A 103 12.21 2.03 -0.25
CA GLN A 103 11.60 2.80 -1.33
C GLN A 103 11.84 2.05 -2.65
N GLN A 104 10.76 1.62 -3.29
CA GLN A 104 10.78 0.84 -4.52
C GLN A 104 9.68 1.31 -5.45
N GLU A 105 9.83 0.99 -6.74
CA GLU A 105 8.75 1.10 -7.71
C GLU A 105 7.90 -0.17 -7.64
N TRP A 106 6.78 -0.10 -6.92
CA TRP A 106 5.96 -1.27 -6.56
C TRP A 106 5.22 -1.90 -7.74
N ALA A 107 5.17 -1.21 -8.89
CA ALA A 107 4.62 -1.74 -10.12
C ALA A 107 5.64 -2.56 -10.94
N CYS A 108 6.92 -2.61 -10.53
CA CYS A 108 7.92 -3.46 -11.17
C CYS A 108 7.63 -4.96 -10.98
N PRO A 109 8.11 -5.85 -11.87
CA PRO A 109 7.87 -7.29 -11.76
C PRO A 109 8.34 -7.87 -10.42
N LEU A 110 7.43 -8.48 -9.67
CA LEU A 110 7.72 -9.15 -8.40
C LEU A 110 8.11 -10.62 -8.60
N HIS A 111 9.24 -11.01 -8.01
CA HIS A 111 9.70 -12.39 -7.93
C HIS A 111 9.79 -12.82 -6.46
N CYS A 112 8.88 -13.70 -6.06
CA CYS A 112 8.87 -14.29 -4.73
C CYS A 112 9.50 -15.69 -4.78
N THR A 113 10.27 -16.05 -3.75
CA THR A 113 10.84 -17.40 -3.59
C THR A 113 10.64 -17.87 -2.16
N LEU A 114 10.08 -19.08 -2.00
CA LEU A 114 10.02 -19.78 -0.73
C LEU A 114 11.25 -20.67 -0.61
N VAL A 115 12.16 -20.34 0.31
CA VAL A 115 13.36 -21.15 0.57
C VAL A 115 12.96 -22.28 1.52
N GLY A 116 13.43 -23.50 1.25
CA GLY A 116 13.01 -24.71 1.97
C GLY A 116 11.75 -25.37 1.39
N ASP A 117 11.17 -24.78 0.35
CA ASP A 117 10.10 -25.34 -0.48
C ASP A 117 10.57 -25.36 -1.95
N VAL A 118 10.10 -26.34 -2.74
CA VAL A 118 10.37 -26.43 -4.18
C VAL A 118 9.34 -25.66 -5.02
N ALA A 119 8.34 -25.06 -4.38
CA ALA A 119 7.28 -24.30 -5.05
C ALA A 119 7.82 -23.06 -5.79
N ILE A 120 7.35 -22.87 -7.02
CA ILE A 120 7.59 -21.69 -7.86
C ILE A 120 6.30 -21.24 -8.55
N GLY A 121 6.25 -19.97 -8.96
CA GLY A 121 5.14 -19.41 -9.75
C GLY A 121 3.97 -18.87 -8.92
N GLU A 122 2.77 -18.92 -9.49
CA GLU A 122 1.54 -18.28 -8.97
C GLU A 122 1.16 -18.69 -7.54
N GLY A 123 1.43 -19.94 -7.15
CA GLY A 123 1.16 -20.42 -5.79
C GLY A 123 1.96 -19.67 -4.73
N VAL A 124 3.23 -19.38 -5.02
CA VAL A 124 4.12 -18.62 -4.13
C VAL A 124 3.66 -17.16 -4.04
N MET A 125 3.25 -16.58 -5.16
CA MET A 125 2.71 -15.22 -5.19
C MET A 125 1.44 -15.10 -4.34
N ARG A 126 0.50 -16.03 -4.52
CA ARG A 126 -0.74 -16.08 -3.75
C ARG A 126 -0.47 -16.22 -2.25
N TYR A 127 0.43 -17.12 -1.87
CA TYR A 127 0.83 -17.29 -0.48
C TYR A 127 1.39 -15.98 0.11
N PHE A 128 2.29 -15.32 -0.63
CA PHE A 128 2.89 -14.06 -0.21
C PHE A 128 1.83 -12.95 0.00
N MET A 129 0.97 -12.72 -0.99
CA MET A 129 -0.10 -11.71 -0.91
C MET A 129 -1.12 -12.02 0.20
N THR A 130 -1.46 -13.29 0.40
CA THR A 130 -2.32 -13.72 1.50
C THR A 130 -1.67 -13.48 2.85
N THR A 131 -0.36 -13.73 2.96
CA THR A 131 0.39 -13.50 4.20
C THR A 131 0.40 -12.02 4.56
N ILE A 132 0.62 -11.13 3.58
CA ILE A 132 0.59 -9.68 3.79
C ILE A 132 -0.75 -9.23 4.39
N ILE A 133 -1.87 -9.62 3.75
CA ILE A 133 -3.19 -9.21 4.21
C ILE A 133 -3.53 -9.81 5.56
N SER A 134 -3.15 -11.07 5.80
CA SER A 134 -3.30 -11.71 7.10
C SER A 134 -2.58 -10.93 8.20
N LYS A 135 -1.34 -10.46 7.96
CA LYS A 135 -0.61 -9.67 8.95
C LYS A 135 -1.18 -8.27 9.16
N LEU A 136 -1.73 -7.64 8.11
CA LEU A 136 -2.44 -6.38 8.26
C LEU A 136 -3.74 -6.52 9.08
N GLN A 137 -4.50 -7.61 8.89
CA GLN A 137 -5.78 -7.83 9.56
C GLN A 137 -5.64 -8.37 10.99
N PHE A 138 -4.72 -9.31 11.21
CA PHE A 138 -4.62 -10.07 12.45
C PHE A 138 -3.38 -9.76 13.29
N GLY A 139 -2.47 -8.97 12.73
CA GLY A 139 -1.24 -8.52 13.38
C GLY A 139 0.01 -9.32 13.04
N PHE A 140 1.13 -8.76 13.46
CA PHE A 140 2.46 -9.35 13.40
C PHE A 140 2.80 -9.94 14.77
N SER A 141 3.42 -11.11 14.77
CA SER A 141 3.99 -11.76 15.96
C SER A 141 5.17 -10.97 16.52
N LEU A 142 5.85 -10.19 15.68
CA LEU A 142 6.91 -9.28 16.09
C LEU A 142 6.37 -8.24 17.08
N ASP A 143 6.91 -8.22 18.30
CA ASP A 143 6.52 -7.26 19.32
C ASP A 143 7.29 -5.93 19.17
N LEU A 144 6.69 -4.97 18.44
CA LEU A 144 7.22 -3.62 18.28
C LEU A 144 6.57 -2.62 19.24
N GLY A 145 5.55 -3.04 19.99
CA GLY A 145 4.73 -2.18 20.85
C GLY A 145 4.75 -2.57 22.33
N GLY A 146 5.49 -3.61 22.72
CA GLY A 146 5.56 -4.13 24.08
C GLY A 146 4.31 -4.90 24.53
N MET A 147 3.48 -5.36 23.58
CA MET A 147 2.18 -6.02 23.85
C MET A 147 2.13 -7.46 23.35
N GLY A 148 3.28 -8.07 23.07
CA GLY A 148 3.41 -9.46 22.60
C GLY A 148 2.99 -9.70 21.13
N ARG A 149 2.29 -8.75 20.51
CA ARG A 149 2.02 -8.70 19.06
C ARG A 149 1.89 -7.26 18.60
N THR A 150 2.20 -6.99 17.34
CA THR A 150 1.99 -5.69 16.73
C THR A 150 0.69 -5.69 15.91
N LEU A 151 -0.28 -4.90 16.34
CA LEU A 151 -1.50 -4.61 15.59
C LEU A 151 -1.37 -3.23 14.96
N LEU A 152 -1.61 -3.14 13.64
CA LEU A 152 -1.69 -1.84 12.96
C LEU A 152 -3.11 -1.28 13.01
N PHE A 153 -4.10 -2.15 13.16
CA PHE A 153 -5.50 -1.75 13.33
C PHE A 153 -6.07 -2.43 14.58
N GLU A 154 -6.85 -1.68 15.34
CA GLU A 154 -7.45 -2.07 16.61
C GLU A 154 -8.95 -1.76 16.61
N GLY A 155 -9.68 -2.37 17.55
CA GLY A 155 -11.14 -2.29 17.62
C GLY A 155 -11.81 -3.61 17.25
N GLU A 156 -13.12 -3.54 17.01
CA GLU A 156 -13.96 -4.68 16.65
C GLU A 156 -14.13 -4.82 15.13
N PRO A 157 -14.58 -5.99 14.63
CA PRO A 157 -14.84 -6.17 13.20
C PRO A 157 -15.80 -5.11 12.66
N ASP A 158 -15.51 -4.61 11.45
CA ASP A 158 -16.21 -3.49 10.78
C ASP A 158 -16.04 -2.11 11.45
N HIS A 159 -15.24 -2.03 12.51
CA HIS A 159 -14.87 -0.80 13.22
C HIS A 159 -13.36 -0.72 13.50
N LEU A 160 -12.54 -1.41 12.71
CA LEU A 160 -11.10 -1.35 12.87
C LEU A 160 -10.57 0.05 12.53
N VAL A 161 -9.82 0.62 13.47
CA VAL A 161 -9.15 1.92 13.34
C VAL A 161 -7.64 1.80 13.45
N PRO A 162 -6.85 2.68 12.82
CA PRO A 162 -5.39 2.68 12.95
C PRO A 162 -4.97 2.80 14.41
N ALA A 163 -4.08 1.92 14.87
CA ALA A 163 -3.63 1.90 16.25
C ALA A 163 -2.89 3.20 16.62
N ALA A 164 -3.25 3.80 17.76
CA ALA A 164 -2.69 5.07 18.21
C ALA A 164 -1.30 4.94 18.89
N SER A 165 -0.46 3.99 18.45
CA SER A 165 0.85 3.72 19.05
C SER A 165 1.96 4.56 18.42
N GLU A 166 2.66 5.35 19.25
CA GLU A 166 3.78 6.19 18.85
C GLU A 166 4.92 5.36 18.22
N ALA A 167 5.21 4.18 18.77
CA ALA A 167 6.24 3.30 18.23
C ALA A 167 5.96 2.86 16.77
N LEU A 168 4.69 2.64 16.42
CA LEU A 168 4.28 2.25 15.06
C LEU A 168 4.38 3.44 14.09
N ILE A 169 4.02 4.62 14.58
CA ILE A 169 4.10 5.89 13.85
C ILE A 169 5.56 6.22 13.52
N GLU A 170 6.42 6.25 14.53
CA GLU A 170 7.86 6.56 14.38
C GLU A 170 8.57 5.52 13.50
N SER A 171 8.14 4.26 13.57
CA SER A 171 8.65 3.18 12.74
C SER A 171 8.14 3.17 11.30
N ASN A 172 7.32 4.15 10.92
CA ASN A 172 6.71 4.28 9.59
C ASN A 172 5.86 3.05 9.18
N LEU A 173 5.25 2.35 10.12
CA LEU A 173 4.56 1.10 9.81
C LEU A 173 3.24 1.31 9.07
N PHE A 174 2.56 2.45 9.26
CA PHE A 174 1.39 2.80 8.45
C PHE A 174 1.75 3.06 6.98
N ARG A 175 2.95 3.59 6.73
CA ARG A 175 3.47 3.71 5.36
C ARG A 175 3.77 2.35 4.75
N VAL A 176 4.33 1.44 5.55
CA VAL A 176 4.55 0.03 5.17
C VAL A 176 3.22 -0.64 4.85
N ALA A 177 2.18 -0.44 5.67
CA ALA A 177 0.83 -0.95 5.42
C ALA A 177 0.23 -0.42 4.10
N GLY A 178 0.37 0.88 3.83
CA GLY A 178 -0.07 1.47 2.57
C GLY A 178 0.62 0.82 1.36
N ARG A 179 1.93 0.56 1.45
CA ARG A 179 2.69 -0.14 0.40
C ARG A 179 2.23 -1.60 0.25
N MET A 180 1.98 -2.29 1.35
CA MET A 180 1.44 -3.65 1.37
C MET A 180 0.07 -3.74 0.68
N LEU A 181 -0.85 -2.82 1.02
CA LEU A 181 -2.17 -2.70 0.41
C LEU A 181 -2.09 -2.45 -1.10
N GLY A 182 -1.31 -1.43 -1.49
CA GLY A 182 -1.11 -1.09 -2.90
C GLY A 182 -0.51 -2.24 -3.69
N HIS A 183 0.52 -2.88 -3.16
CA HIS A 183 1.18 -4.01 -3.83
C HIS A 183 0.24 -5.22 -3.98
N THR A 184 -0.61 -5.48 -2.98
CA THR A 184 -1.63 -6.54 -3.07
C THR A 184 -2.68 -6.24 -4.14
N PHE A 185 -3.13 -4.98 -4.23
CA PHE A 185 -4.03 -4.52 -5.29
C PHE A 185 -3.41 -4.73 -6.70
N LEU A 186 -2.13 -4.41 -6.87
CA LEU A 186 -1.44 -4.58 -8.15
C LEU A 186 -1.34 -6.03 -8.61
N HIS A 187 -1.40 -7.00 -7.69
CA HIS A 187 -1.23 -8.42 -7.98
C HIS A 187 -2.48 -9.27 -7.73
N ASP A 188 -3.67 -8.66 -7.72
CA ASP A 188 -4.95 -9.37 -7.54
C ASP A 188 -4.99 -10.21 -6.25
N GLY A 189 -4.32 -9.74 -5.20
CA GLY A 189 -4.34 -10.38 -3.90
C GLY A 189 -5.59 -10.04 -3.09
N PRO A 190 -5.70 -10.59 -1.86
CA PRO A 190 -6.87 -10.38 -1.02
C PRO A 190 -7.04 -8.92 -0.58
N HIS A 191 -8.24 -8.56 -0.12
CA HIS A 191 -8.54 -7.22 0.38
C HIS A 191 -8.43 -7.17 1.91
N VAL A 192 -8.03 -6.01 2.46
CA VAL A 192 -8.29 -5.73 3.88
C VAL A 192 -9.77 -5.45 4.06
N THR A 193 -10.36 -6.05 5.08
CA THR A 193 -11.79 -5.96 5.43
C THR A 193 -11.94 -5.55 6.89
N GLY A 194 -13.12 -5.06 7.26
CA GLY A 194 -13.44 -4.73 8.64
C GLY A 194 -12.94 -3.36 9.11
N LEU A 195 -12.43 -2.51 8.21
CA LEU A 195 -12.09 -1.12 8.54
C LEU A 195 -13.35 -0.32 8.85
N SER A 196 -13.25 0.58 9.83
CA SER A 196 -14.30 1.54 10.15
C SER A 196 -14.72 2.37 8.92
N PRO A 197 -16.02 2.62 8.70
CA PRO A 197 -16.51 3.53 7.68
C PRO A 197 -15.89 4.93 7.76
N ALA A 198 -15.60 5.43 8.97
CA ALA A 198 -14.96 6.72 9.18
C ALA A 198 -13.51 6.72 8.63
N VAL A 199 -12.78 5.63 8.84
CA VAL A 199 -11.42 5.45 8.31
C VAL A 199 -11.45 5.37 6.79
N ILE A 200 -12.40 4.61 6.23
CA ILE A 200 -12.62 4.52 4.78
C ILE A 200 -12.90 5.92 4.20
N HIS A 201 -13.77 6.71 4.82
CA HIS A 201 -14.07 8.08 4.38
C HIS A 201 -12.79 8.92 4.22
N VAL A 202 -11.93 8.93 5.25
CA VAL A 202 -10.68 9.70 5.25
C VAL A 202 -9.68 9.17 4.21
N LEU A 203 -9.56 7.85 4.06
CA LEU A 203 -8.66 7.24 3.08
C LEU A 203 -9.01 7.60 1.63
N PHE A 204 -10.30 7.82 1.33
CA PHE A 204 -10.78 8.24 0.02
C PHE A 204 -10.95 9.76 -0.10
N ASN A 205 -10.04 10.51 0.53
CA ASN A 205 -9.96 11.98 0.47
C ASN A 205 -11.18 12.72 1.05
N GLY A 206 -11.99 12.05 1.86
CA GLY A 206 -13.01 12.70 2.68
C GLY A 206 -12.39 13.60 3.74
N ASP A 207 -13.13 14.64 4.13
CA ASP A 207 -12.73 15.52 5.23
C ASP A 207 -12.85 14.77 6.56
N PRO A 208 -11.78 14.62 7.36
CA PRO A 208 -11.86 13.99 8.68
C PRO A 208 -12.93 14.61 9.58
N GLU A 209 -13.23 15.90 9.45
CA GLU A 209 -14.27 16.58 10.25
C GLU A 209 -15.70 16.19 9.82
N MET A 210 -15.86 15.63 8.62
CA MET A 210 -17.13 15.17 8.06
C MET A 210 -17.33 13.66 8.22
N ALA A 211 -16.32 12.94 8.72
CA ALA A 211 -16.42 11.51 8.96
C ALA A 211 -17.47 11.23 10.05
N THR A 212 -18.44 10.37 9.75
CA THR A 212 -19.39 9.90 10.75
C THR A 212 -18.72 8.85 11.62
N VAL A 213 -18.39 9.22 12.86
CA VAL A 213 -17.76 8.35 13.86
C VAL A 213 -18.84 7.82 14.80
N VAL A 214 -18.84 6.52 15.05
CA VAL A 214 -19.72 5.85 16.01
C VAL A 214 -18.95 5.37 17.24
N THR A 215 -19.64 5.01 18.32
CA THR A 215 -19.01 4.58 19.58
C THR A 215 -18.11 3.36 19.38
N GLU A 216 -18.49 2.46 18.47
CA GLU A 216 -17.78 1.23 18.12
C GLU A 216 -16.41 1.52 17.46
N ASP A 217 -16.24 2.68 16.81
CA ASP A 217 -14.96 3.11 16.24
C ASP A 217 -13.91 3.46 17.33
N CYS A 218 -14.33 3.55 18.60
CA CYS A 218 -13.42 3.75 19.71
C CYS A 218 -12.91 2.39 20.23
N PRO A 219 -11.61 2.07 20.06
CA PRO A 219 -11.07 0.78 20.52
C PRO A 219 -10.95 0.69 22.06
N ASP A 220 -10.98 1.83 22.75
CA ASP A 220 -10.85 1.90 24.21
C ASP A 220 -12.22 1.68 24.88
N LEU A 221 -12.39 0.51 25.51
CA LEU A 221 -13.61 0.12 26.21
C LEU A 221 -13.94 1.03 27.40
N HIS A 222 -12.94 1.62 28.03
CA HIS A 222 -13.16 2.55 29.14
C HIS A 222 -13.73 3.87 28.63
N ILE A 223 -13.17 4.41 27.53
CA ILE A 223 -13.70 5.60 26.88
C ILE A 223 -15.12 5.37 26.38
N ARG A 224 -15.39 4.21 25.75
CA ARG A 224 -16.76 3.82 25.34
C ARG A 224 -17.74 3.85 26.51
N SER A 225 -17.35 3.24 27.63
CA SER A 225 -18.20 3.21 28.84
C SER A 225 -18.51 4.63 29.35
N ILE A 226 -17.55 5.56 29.26
CA ILE A 226 -17.77 6.96 29.66
C ILE A 226 -18.77 7.65 28.72
N ILE A 227 -18.64 7.43 27.41
CA ILE A 227 -19.54 8.01 26.39
C ILE A 227 -20.98 7.51 26.60
N GLU A 228 -21.17 6.23 26.89
CA GLU A 228 -22.49 5.62 27.11
C GLU A 228 -23.20 6.08 28.39
N LEU A 229 -22.46 6.67 29.34
CA LEU A 229 -22.99 7.19 30.61
C LEU A 229 -23.43 8.66 30.56
N CYS A 230 -23.22 9.34 29.43
CA CYS A 230 -23.56 10.74 29.20
C CYS A 230 -24.85 10.89 28.37
#